data_AF-A0A7L2CFX2-F1
#
_entry.id   AF-A0A7L2CFX2-F1
#
_cell.length_a   1.000
_cell.length_b   1.000
_cell.length_c   1.000
_cell.angle_alpha   90.00
_cell.angle_beta   90.00
_cell.angle_gamma   90.00
#
_symmetry.space_group_name_H-M   'P 1'
#
loop_
_entity.id
_entity.type
_entity.pdbx_description
1 polymer ?
#
loop_
_entity_poly.entity_id
_entity_poly.type
_entity_poly.pdbx_seq_one_letter_code
_entity_poly.pdbx_strand_id
1 'polypeptide(L)'
;FPAEKDGKAFHPTYEEKLRLVALHKQVLLGPYNPDTCPEVGFFDVLGNDRRKEWAALGNMSKEKAMTEFVKLLHRCCHLFSTYVTSHKIEKEEQEKKRREEEERRRREEEERERLQKEEEKRRREEEERLRREEEERRRIEEERLRMEQQKQQIMAALNSQTAVQFQQYAAQQYPGNYEQQQILIRQLQEQHYQQYMQQLYQVQLAQQQAALQKQQDAVVAATGTPLTTASKVNTPGPGDTPSINGQASAHADSPEKELDPD
;
A
#
# COMPACT_ATOMS: atom_id res chain seq x y z
N PHE A 1 -14.98 18.26 -76.86
CA PHE A 1 -13.76 18.53 -76.09
C PHE A 1 -14.16 19.07 -74.73
N PRO A 2 -13.93 18.29 -73.68
CA PRO A 2 -13.16 18.83 -72.56
C PRO A 2 -12.07 17.82 -72.19
N ALA A 3 -10.84 18.17 -72.58
CA ALA A 3 -9.63 17.62 -72.00
C ALA A 3 -9.43 18.37 -70.68
N GLU A 4 -9.95 17.82 -69.58
CA GLU A 4 -9.66 18.35 -68.26
C GLU A 4 -9.38 17.20 -67.31
N LYS A 5 -8.14 17.24 -66.79
CA LYS A 5 -7.52 16.34 -65.80
C LYS A 5 -6.81 15.11 -66.37
N ASP A 6 -5.99 15.31 -67.41
CA ASP A 6 -4.74 14.54 -67.50
C ASP A 6 -3.82 15.00 -66.37
N GLY A 7 -3.95 14.33 -65.22
CA GLY A 7 -3.00 14.48 -64.14
C GLY A 7 -1.63 14.03 -64.62
N LYS A 8 -0.63 14.92 -64.54
CA LYS A 8 0.76 14.75 -65.02
C LYS A 8 1.53 13.53 -64.46
N ALA A 9 0.89 12.65 -63.70
CA ALA A 9 1.51 11.54 -63.01
C ALA A 9 1.26 10.17 -63.66
N PHE A 10 0.22 9.99 -64.49
CA PHE A 10 -0.14 8.68 -65.05
C PHE A 10 -0.51 8.75 -66.53
N HIS A 11 0.37 8.28 -67.41
CA HIS A 11 0.17 8.35 -68.86
C HIS A 11 0.62 7.06 -69.55
N PRO A 12 -0.15 5.96 -69.40
CA PRO A 12 0.16 4.72 -70.11
C PRO A 12 -0.10 4.87 -71.61
N THR A 13 0.75 4.25 -72.43
CA THR A 13 0.51 4.12 -73.88
C THR A 13 -0.71 3.24 -74.16
N TYR A 14 -1.20 3.23 -75.41
CA TYR A 14 -2.31 2.35 -75.80
C TYR A 14 -2.02 0.88 -75.51
N GLU A 15 -0.82 0.42 -75.86
CA GLU A 15 -0.36 -0.95 -75.58
C GLU A 15 -0.29 -1.24 -74.08
N GLU A 16 0.23 -0.30 -73.28
CA GLU A 16 0.30 -0.45 -71.82
C GLU A 16 -1.10 -0.50 -71.19
N LYS A 17 -2.08 0.27 -71.71
CA LYS A 17 -3.49 0.17 -71.29
C LYS A 17 -4.08 -1.20 -71.58
N LEU A 18 -3.84 -1.75 -72.78
CA LEU A 18 -4.28 -3.10 -73.13
C LEU A 18 -3.63 -4.15 -72.22
N ARG A 19 -2.33 -4.00 -71.95
CA ARG A 19 -1.57 -4.89 -71.09
C ARG A 19 -2.02 -4.85 -69.63
N LEU A 20 -2.32 -3.66 -69.08
CA LEU A 20 -2.91 -3.50 -67.75
C LEU A 20 -4.26 -4.23 -67.65
N VAL A 21 -5.13 -4.08 -68.65
CA VAL A 21 -6.43 -4.78 -68.69
C VAL A 21 -6.26 -6.29 -68.77
N ALA A 22 -5.36 -6.77 -69.64
CA ALA A 22 -5.05 -8.19 -69.78
C ALA A 22 -4.55 -8.80 -68.46
N LEU A 23 -3.58 -8.14 -67.80
CA LEU A 23 -3.04 -8.57 -66.52
C LEU A 23 -4.09 -8.56 -65.41
N HIS A 24 -4.95 -7.53 -65.36
CA HIS A 24 -6.06 -7.47 -64.40
C HIS A 24 -7.05 -8.63 -64.61
N LYS A 25 -7.41 -8.93 -65.86
CA LYS A 25 -8.26 -10.08 -66.18
C LYS A 25 -7.59 -11.40 -65.81
N GLN A 26 -6.29 -11.56 -66.06
CA GLN A 26 -5.54 -12.75 -65.64
C GLN A 26 -5.56 -12.95 -64.11
N VAL A 27 -5.50 -11.87 -63.33
CA VAL A 27 -5.55 -11.94 -61.85
C VAL A 27 -6.93 -12.35 -61.33
N LEU A 28 -8.00 -11.85 -61.96
CA LEU A 28 -9.37 -12.11 -61.52
C LEU A 28 -9.95 -13.41 -62.06
N LEU A 29 -9.70 -13.71 -63.33
CA LEU A 29 -10.36 -14.77 -64.09
C LEU A 29 -9.41 -15.90 -64.50
N GLY A 30 -8.10 -15.72 -64.35
CA GLY A 30 -7.11 -16.69 -64.81
C GLY A 30 -6.84 -16.63 -66.33
N PRO A 31 -6.27 -17.70 -66.91
CA PRO A 31 -5.98 -17.79 -68.34
C PRO A 31 -7.20 -17.55 -69.22
N TYR A 32 -6.98 -16.92 -70.38
CA TYR A 32 -8.04 -16.71 -71.36
C TYR A 32 -8.64 -18.06 -71.79
N ASN A 33 -9.97 -18.15 -71.74
CA ASN A 33 -10.73 -19.28 -72.26
C ASN A 33 -11.70 -18.78 -73.36
N PRO A 34 -11.59 -19.28 -74.60
CA PRO A 34 -12.48 -18.87 -75.70
C PRO A 34 -13.94 -19.27 -75.47
N ASP A 35 -14.22 -20.30 -74.68
CA ASP A 35 -15.59 -20.81 -74.45
C ASP A 35 -16.37 -19.93 -73.47
N THR A 36 -15.68 -19.13 -72.66
CA THR A 36 -16.29 -18.25 -71.64
C THR A 36 -16.41 -16.80 -72.11
N CYS A 37 -15.92 -16.47 -73.32
CA CYS A 37 -15.93 -15.13 -73.87
C CYS A 37 -16.75 -15.07 -75.18
N PRO A 38 -17.87 -14.33 -75.24
CA PRO A 38 -18.64 -14.20 -76.47
C PRO A 38 -17.83 -13.56 -77.61
N GLU A 39 -18.21 -13.87 -78.85
CA GLU A 39 -17.55 -13.36 -80.05
C GLU A 39 -17.72 -11.84 -80.15
N VAL A 40 -16.64 -11.06 -80.03
CA VAL A 40 -16.72 -9.61 -80.30
C VAL A 40 -16.79 -9.37 -81.80
N GLY A 41 -17.75 -8.55 -82.21
CA GLY A 41 -18.07 -8.30 -83.60
C GLY A 41 -16.94 -7.61 -84.36
N PHE A 42 -16.97 -7.73 -85.69
CA PHE A 42 -15.95 -7.23 -86.60
C PHE A 42 -15.56 -5.74 -86.38
N PHE A 43 -16.51 -4.90 -85.98
CA PHE A 43 -16.28 -3.47 -85.72
C PHE A 43 -15.71 -3.16 -84.31
N ASP A 44 -15.65 -4.13 -83.39
CA ASP A 44 -15.10 -3.95 -82.04
C ASP A 44 -13.58 -4.21 -82.02
N VAL A 45 -12.84 -3.31 -82.67
CA VAL A 45 -11.37 -3.35 -82.78
C VAL A 45 -10.71 -3.33 -81.40
N LEU A 46 -11.21 -2.52 -80.46
CA LEU A 46 -10.70 -2.44 -79.09
C LEU A 46 -10.94 -3.73 -78.29
N GLY A 47 -12.12 -4.33 -78.44
CA GLY A 47 -12.43 -5.63 -77.83
C GLY A 47 -11.55 -6.74 -78.39
N ASN A 48 -11.29 -6.73 -79.69
CA ASN A 48 -10.35 -7.65 -80.33
C ASN A 48 -8.92 -7.51 -79.78
N ASP A 49 -8.40 -6.29 -79.69
CA ASP A 49 -7.06 -6.04 -79.17
C ASP A 49 -6.92 -6.46 -77.69
N ARG A 50 -7.92 -6.18 -76.85
CA ARG A 50 -7.95 -6.62 -75.44
C ARG A 50 -7.98 -8.14 -75.30
N ARG A 51 -8.77 -8.83 -76.13
CA ARG A 51 -8.83 -10.30 -76.15
C ARG A 51 -7.49 -10.88 -76.57
N LYS A 52 -6.90 -10.34 -77.62
CA LYS A 52 -5.60 -10.77 -78.14
C LYS A 52 -4.50 -10.62 -77.09
N GLU A 53 -4.43 -9.48 -76.40
CA GLU A 53 -3.44 -9.25 -75.34
C GLU A 53 -3.64 -10.16 -74.12
N TRP A 54 -4.89 -10.45 -73.75
CA TRP A 54 -5.17 -11.40 -72.66
C TRP A 54 -4.83 -12.84 -73.05
N ALA A 55 -5.20 -13.27 -74.26
CA ALA A 55 -4.83 -14.59 -74.78
C ALA A 55 -3.31 -14.77 -74.84
N ALA A 56 -2.56 -13.71 -75.16
CA ALA A 56 -1.09 -13.73 -75.19
C ALA A 56 -0.43 -13.93 -73.81
N LEU A 57 -1.16 -13.76 -72.70
CA LEU A 57 -0.66 -14.07 -71.36
C LEU A 57 -0.60 -15.58 -71.06
N GLY A 58 -1.34 -16.40 -71.82
CA GLY A 58 -1.35 -17.86 -71.68
C GLY A 58 -1.65 -18.33 -70.25
N ASN A 59 -0.89 -19.31 -69.77
CA ASN A 59 -1.04 -19.93 -68.45
C ASN A 59 -0.32 -19.17 -67.31
N MET A 60 -0.17 -17.84 -67.42
CA MET A 60 0.46 -17.01 -66.40
C MET A 60 -0.26 -17.14 -65.05
N SER A 61 0.49 -17.38 -63.96
CA SER A 61 -0.10 -17.48 -62.61
C SER A 61 -0.60 -16.12 -62.10
N LYS A 62 -1.51 -16.16 -61.13
CA LYS A 62 -2.08 -14.97 -60.49
C LYS A 62 -1.00 -14.10 -59.84
N GLU A 63 -0.07 -14.70 -59.12
CA GLU A 63 1.02 -13.99 -58.43
C GLU A 63 1.95 -13.30 -59.44
N LYS A 64 2.24 -13.96 -60.56
CA LYS A 64 3.06 -13.38 -61.64
C LYS A 64 2.32 -12.25 -62.35
N ALA A 65 1.03 -12.41 -62.63
CA ALA A 65 0.20 -11.39 -63.24
C ALA A 65 0.05 -10.15 -62.34
N MET A 66 -0.15 -10.33 -61.02
CA MET A 66 -0.16 -9.23 -60.04
C MET A 66 1.18 -8.49 -60.02
N THR A 67 2.29 -9.24 -60.04
CA THR A 67 3.65 -8.66 -60.06
C THR A 67 3.88 -7.82 -61.30
N GLU A 68 3.58 -8.35 -62.48
CA GLU A 68 3.74 -7.63 -63.75
C GLU A 68 2.80 -6.43 -63.86
N PHE A 69 1.58 -6.54 -63.31
CA PHE A 69 0.64 -5.41 -63.24
C PHE A 69 1.21 -4.26 -62.42
N VAL A 70 1.74 -4.55 -61.22
CA VAL A 70 2.33 -3.53 -60.33
C VAL A 70 3.58 -2.92 -60.96
N LYS A 71 4.44 -3.72 -61.62
CA LYS A 71 5.61 -3.20 -62.35
C LYS A 71 5.23 -2.26 -63.48
N LEU A 72 4.21 -2.62 -64.26
CA LEU A 72 3.71 -1.79 -65.34
C LEU A 72 3.07 -0.51 -64.80
N LEU A 73 2.26 -0.61 -63.76
CA LEU A 73 1.66 0.54 -63.07
C LEU A 73 2.71 1.50 -62.52
N HIS A 74 3.78 0.96 -61.92
CA HIS A 74 4.91 1.75 -61.42
C HIS A 74 5.65 2.49 -62.53
N ARG A 75 5.82 1.87 -63.70
CA ARG A 75 6.42 2.51 -64.88
C ARG A 75 5.53 3.63 -65.43
N CYS A 76 4.22 3.41 -65.48
CA CYS A 76 3.26 4.39 -65.97
C CYS A 76 2.98 5.51 -64.95
N CYS A 77 3.22 5.28 -63.65
CA CYS A 77 3.04 6.24 -62.55
C CYS A 77 4.20 6.22 -61.54
N HIS A 78 5.14 7.14 -61.71
CA HIS A 78 6.31 7.25 -60.83
C HIS A 78 5.95 7.70 -59.40
N LEU A 79 4.82 8.40 -59.20
CA LEU A 79 4.36 8.81 -57.87
C LEU A 79 3.68 7.69 -57.09
N PHE A 80 3.32 6.59 -57.75
CA PHE A 80 2.60 5.48 -57.13
C PHE A 80 3.41 4.84 -55.99
N SER A 81 4.72 4.64 -56.19
CA SER A 81 5.59 4.07 -55.15
C SER A 81 5.67 4.94 -53.90
N THR A 82 5.88 6.24 -54.09
CA THR A 82 5.94 7.22 -53.00
C THR A 82 4.61 7.29 -52.26
N TYR A 83 3.48 7.29 -52.99
CA TYR A 83 2.15 7.28 -52.39
C TYR A 83 1.89 6.03 -51.55
N VAL A 84 2.14 4.83 -52.10
CA VAL A 84 1.94 3.57 -51.38
C VAL A 84 2.85 3.49 -50.15
N THR A 85 4.10 3.90 -50.29
CA THR A 85 5.07 3.92 -49.18
C THR A 85 4.62 4.89 -48.09
N SER A 86 4.26 6.12 -48.46
CA SER A 86 3.78 7.14 -47.50
C SER A 86 2.54 6.67 -46.75
N HIS A 87 1.57 6.08 -47.46
CA HIS A 87 0.33 5.63 -46.83
C HIS A 87 0.54 4.40 -45.95
N LYS A 88 1.48 3.52 -46.31
CA LYS A 88 1.91 2.41 -45.45
C LYS A 88 2.54 2.92 -44.16
N ILE A 89 3.47 3.87 -44.25
CA ILE A 89 4.12 4.50 -43.10
C ILE A 89 3.09 5.18 -42.20
N GLU A 90 2.20 5.99 -42.78
CA GLU A 90 1.13 6.68 -42.05
C GLU A 90 0.24 5.69 -41.29
N LYS A 91 -0.15 4.59 -41.94
CA LYS A 91 -0.98 3.55 -41.31
C LYS A 91 -0.25 2.85 -40.16
N GLU A 92 1.03 2.51 -40.35
CA GLU A 92 1.87 1.89 -39.31
C GLU A 92 2.11 2.84 -38.13
N GLU A 93 2.33 4.14 -38.39
CA GLU A 93 2.50 5.16 -37.36
C GLU A 93 1.21 5.41 -36.57
N GLN A 94 0.05 5.48 -37.26
CA GLN A 94 -1.25 5.59 -36.60
C GLN A 94 -1.54 4.36 -35.72
N GLU A 95 -1.21 3.16 -36.19
CA GLU A 95 -1.37 1.95 -35.39
C GLU A 95 -0.44 1.94 -34.17
N LYS A 96 0.83 2.31 -34.35
CA LYS A 96 1.80 2.44 -33.26
C LYS A 96 1.33 3.46 -32.21
N LYS A 97 0.88 4.64 -32.65
CA LYS A 97 0.38 5.69 -31.76
C LYS A 97 -0.85 5.24 -30.96
N ARG A 98 -1.79 4.51 -31.60
CA ARG A 98 -2.94 3.92 -30.91
C ARG A 98 -2.52 2.91 -29.84
N ARG A 99 -1.56 2.04 -30.15
CA ARG A 99 -1.04 1.05 -29.19
C ARG A 99 -0.32 1.72 -28.01
N GLU A 100 0.52 2.72 -28.28
CA GLU A 100 1.23 3.48 -27.23
C GLU A 100 0.27 4.28 -26.35
N GLU A 101 -0.79 4.88 -26.93
CA GLU A 101 -1.81 5.59 -26.16
C GLU A 101 -2.65 4.64 -25.30
N GLU A 102 -3.02 3.47 -25.83
CA GLU A 102 -3.72 2.42 -25.06
C GLU A 102 -2.85 1.90 -23.92
N GLU A 103 -1.56 1.65 -24.18
CA GLU A 103 -0.62 1.22 -23.14
C GLU A 103 -0.40 2.31 -22.08
N ARG A 104 -0.29 3.58 -22.49
CA ARG A 104 -0.18 4.70 -21.55
C ARG A 104 -1.42 4.81 -20.68
N ARG A 105 -2.62 4.74 -21.27
CA ARG A 105 -3.89 4.76 -20.51
C ARG A 105 -3.98 3.58 -19.55
N ARG A 106 -3.56 2.39 -19.96
CA ARG A 106 -3.53 1.20 -19.10
C ARG A 106 -2.58 1.39 -17.91
N ARG A 107 -1.38 1.94 -18.13
CA ARG A 107 -0.43 2.24 -17.05
C ARG A 107 -0.96 3.31 -16.09
N GLU A 108 -1.55 4.39 -16.62
CA GLU A 108 -2.18 5.44 -15.80
C GLU A 108 -3.35 4.92 -14.96
N GLU A 109 -4.16 4.02 -15.51
CA GLU A 109 -5.27 3.38 -14.81
C GLU A 109 -4.77 2.41 -13.72
N GLU A 110 -3.77 1.58 -14.03
CA GLU A 110 -3.12 0.69 -13.06
C GLU A 110 -2.45 1.47 -11.92
N GLU A 111 -1.80 2.60 -12.22
CA GLU A 111 -1.20 3.48 -11.20
C GLU A 111 -2.28 4.15 -10.32
N ARG A 112 -3.35 4.66 -10.94
CA ARG A 112 -4.49 5.23 -10.21
C ARG A 112 -5.15 4.20 -9.29
N GLU A 113 -5.33 2.96 -9.76
CA GLU A 113 -5.89 1.88 -8.95
C GLU A 113 -4.97 1.51 -7.78
N ARG A 114 -3.65 1.47 -8.00
CA ARG A 114 -2.67 1.24 -6.94
C ARG A 114 -2.74 2.33 -5.87
N LEU A 115 -2.77 3.59 -6.27
CA LEU A 115 -2.88 4.72 -5.35
C LEU A 115 -4.18 4.67 -4.54
N GLN A 116 -5.32 4.36 -5.18
CA GLN A 116 -6.59 4.20 -4.49
C GLN A 116 -6.58 3.07 -3.46
N LYS A 117 -5.97 1.91 -3.79
CA LYS A 117 -5.82 0.80 -2.84
C LYS A 117 -4.92 1.15 -1.67
N GLU A 118 -3.83 1.88 -1.92
CA GLU A 118 -2.91 2.33 -0.88
C GLU A 118 -3.59 3.36 0.05
N GLU A 119 -4.31 4.33 -0.51
CA GLU A 119 -5.04 5.33 0.25
C GLU A 119 -6.16 4.68 1.09
N GLU A 120 -6.92 3.74 0.51
CA GLU A 120 -7.95 2.99 1.23
C GLU A 120 -7.34 2.15 2.37
N LYS A 121 -6.21 1.49 2.12
CA LYS A 121 -5.49 0.74 3.15
C LYS A 121 -5.03 1.65 4.29
N ARG A 122 -4.42 2.80 3.98
CA ARG A 122 -4.01 3.81 4.97
C ARG A 122 -5.19 4.32 5.78
N ARG A 123 -6.32 4.60 5.13
CA ARG A 123 -7.56 5.03 5.81
C ARG A 123 -8.08 3.97 6.77
N ARG A 124 -8.11 2.70 6.37
CA ARG A 124 -8.53 1.58 7.22
C ARG A 124 -7.59 1.38 8.42
N GLU A 125 -6.28 1.45 8.19
CA GLU A 125 -5.27 1.33 9.27
C GLU A 125 -5.37 2.50 10.27
N GLU A 126 -5.62 3.73 9.78
CA GLU A 126 -5.83 4.90 10.63
C GLU A 126 -7.13 4.82 11.42
N GLU A 127 -8.23 4.40 10.79
CA GLU A 127 -9.51 4.17 11.46
C GLU A 127 -9.41 3.09 12.54
N GLU A 128 -8.69 1.99 12.26
CA GLU A 128 -8.46 0.94 13.25
C GLU A 128 -7.57 1.44 14.41
N ARG A 129 -6.54 2.24 14.11
CA ARG A 129 -5.69 2.86 15.14
C ARG A 129 -6.49 3.79 16.04
N LEU A 130 -7.33 4.66 15.47
CA LEU A 130 -8.19 5.57 16.23
C LEU A 130 -9.18 4.80 17.11
N ARG A 131 -9.79 3.73 16.58
CA ARG A 131 -10.69 2.88 17.35
C ARG A 131 -9.99 2.22 18.53
N ARG A 132 -8.77 1.71 18.35
CA ARG A 132 -7.98 1.11 19.44
C ARG A 132 -7.62 2.16 20.50
N GLU A 133 -7.23 3.36 20.09
CA GLU A 133 -6.93 4.46 21.02
C GLU A 133 -8.19 4.89 21.80
N GLU A 134 -9.35 4.99 21.14
CA GLU A 134 -10.62 5.32 21.79
C GLU A 134 -11.05 4.24 22.79
N GLU A 135 -10.94 2.96 22.41
CA GLU A 135 -11.23 1.83 23.31
C GLU A 135 -10.28 1.81 24.51
N GLU A 136 -9.00 2.14 24.33
CA GLU A 136 -8.03 2.26 25.42
C GLU A 136 -8.34 3.44 26.35
N ARG A 137 -8.61 4.62 25.78
CA ARG A 137 -9.03 5.80 26.56
C ARG A 137 -10.27 5.52 27.39
N ARG A 138 -11.26 4.86 26.81
CA ARG A 138 -12.47 4.45 27.51
C ARG A 138 -12.16 3.49 28.65
N ARG A 139 -11.29 2.50 28.46
CA ARG A 139 -10.86 1.57 29.53
C ARG A 139 -10.16 2.31 30.68
N ILE A 140 -9.25 3.23 30.36
CA ILE A 140 -8.54 4.04 31.36
C ILE A 140 -9.53 4.90 32.15
N GLU A 141 -10.50 5.52 31.47
CA GLU A 141 -11.52 6.33 32.13
C GLU A 141 -12.45 5.49 33.01
N GLU A 142 -12.89 4.32 32.54
CA GLU A 142 -13.70 3.38 33.32
C GLU A 142 -12.95 2.89 34.57
N GLU A 143 -11.66 2.56 34.45
CA GLU A 143 -10.81 2.19 35.58
C GLU A 143 -10.63 3.35 36.57
N ARG A 144 -10.33 4.55 36.07
CA ARG A 144 -10.22 5.76 36.90
C ARG A 144 -11.52 6.03 37.67
N LEU A 145 -12.67 5.90 37.01
CA LEU A 145 -13.97 6.09 37.64
C LEU A 145 -14.22 5.05 38.73
N ARG A 146 -13.87 3.79 38.48
CA ARG A 146 -14.00 2.71 39.47
C ARG A 146 -13.12 2.96 40.69
N MET A 147 -11.87 3.38 40.48
CA MET A 147 -10.96 3.72 41.57
C MET A 147 -11.44 4.93 42.38
N GLU A 148 -11.95 5.97 41.72
CA GLU A 148 -12.51 7.14 42.40
C GLU A 148 -13.77 6.77 43.21
N GLN A 149 -14.65 5.90 42.68
CA GLN A 149 -15.80 5.39 43.43
C GLN A 149 -15.35 4.63 44.68
N GLN A 150 -14.35 3.75 44.57
CA GLN A 150 -13.82 3.03 45.72
C GLN A 150 -13.25 4.00 46.77
N LYS A 151 -12.50 5.02 46.34
CA LYS A 151 -11.99 6.08 47.22
C LYS A 151 -13.12 6.81 47.95
N GLN A 152 -14.17 7.20 47.22
CA GLN A 152 -15.33 7.87 47.82
C GLN A 152 -16.05 7.00 48.85
N GLN A 153 -16.22 5.71 48.57
CA GLN A 153 -16.81 4.76 49.53
C GLN A 153 -15.97 4.66 50.80
N ILE A 154 -14.64 4.57 50.68
CA ILE A 154 -13.72 4.56 51.83
C ILE A 154 -13.86 5.87 52.62
N MET A 155 -13.80 7.03 51.96
CA MET A 155 -13.94 8.33 52.63
C MET A 155 -15.28 8.46 53.35
N ALA A 156 -16.38 8.06 52.72
CA ALA A 156 -17.71 8.11 53.32
C ALA A 156 -17.80 7.18 54.54
N ALA A 157 -17.27 5.95 54.46
CA ALA A 157 -17.25 5.01 55.57
C ALA A 157 -16.39 5.51 56.74
N LEU A 158 -15.20 6.07 56.47
CA LEU A 158 -14.37 6.70 57.51
C LEU A 158 -15.07 7.88 58.14
N ASN A 159 -15.64 8.77 57.33
CA ASN A 159 -16.36 9.94 57.82
C ASN A 159 -17.55 9.53 58.69
N SER A 160 -18.32 8.50 58.32
CA SER A 160 -19.43 8.02 59.15
C SER A 160 -19.00 7.58 60.55
N GLN A 161 -17.78 7.04 60.69
CA GLN A 161 -17.24 6.60 61.98
C GLN A 161 -16.73 7.78 62.82
N THR A 162 -16.13 8.79 62.20
CA THR A 162 -15.46 9.88 62.92
C THR A 162 -16.22 11.20 62.94
N ALA A 163 -17.33 11.31 62.21
CA ALA A 163 -18.10 12.55 62.04
C ALA A 163 -18.44 13.21 63.39
N VAL A 164 -18.97 12.44 64.34
CA VAL A 164 -19.36 12.97 65.65
C VAL A 164 -18.16 13.49 66.44
N GLN A 165 -17.04 12.74 66.45
CA GLN A 165 -15.82 13.16 67.15
C GLN A 165 -15.22 14.43 66.54
N PHE A 166 -15.15 14.51 65.21
CA PHE A 166 -14.62 15.69 64.52
C PHE A 166 -15.53 16.90 64.70
N GLN A 167 -16.85 16.70 64.68
CA GLN A 167 -17.81 17.78 64.92
C GLN A 167 -17.71 18.31 66.36
N GLN A 168 -17.58 17.43 67.36
CA GLN A 168 -17.40 17.83 68.75
C GLN A 168 -16.09 18.60 68.94
N TYR A 169 -14.99 18.12 68.36
CA TYR A 169 -13.68 18.79 68.43
C TYR A 169 -13.71 20.15 67.75
N ALA A 170 -14.28 20.25 66.56
CA ALA A 170 -14.39 21.51 65.83
C ALA A 170 -15.27 22.53 66.59
N ALA A 171 -16.38 22.09 67.18
CA ALA A 171 -17.25 22.95 67.99
C ALA A 171 -16.57 23.50 69.24
N GLN A 172 -15.61 22.76 69.82
CA GLN A 172 -14.80 23.24 70.95
C GLN A 172 -13.75 24.26 70.50
N GLN A 173 -13.08 24.04 69.36
CA GLN A 173 -12.04 24.95 68.87
C GLN A 173 -12.62 26.26 68.32
N TYR A 174 -13.78 26.20 67.68
CA TYR A 174 -14.42 27.35 67.05
C TYR A 174 -15.91 27.45 67.42
N PRO A 175 -16.26 27.82 68.67
CA PRO A 175 -17.65 27.92 69.09
C PRO A 175 -18.45 28.92 68.25
N GLY A 176 -19.62 28.53 67.76
CA GLY A 176 -20.54 29.40 66.99
C GLY A 176 -20.10 29.75 65.56
N ASN A 177 -18.88 29.41 65.14
CA ASN A 177 -18.39 29.66 63.77
C ASN A 177 -18.44 28.38 62.92
N TYR A 178 -19.57 28.18 62.23
CA TYR A 178 -19.81 26.98 61.42
C TYR A 178 -18.88 26.84 60.22
N GLU A 179 -18.49 27.93 59.57
CA GLU A 179 -17.61 27.89 58.40
C GLU A 179 -16.22 27.37 58.79
N GLN A 180 -15.64 27.93 59.86
CA GLN A 180 -14.34 27.50 60.37
C GLN A 180 -14.38 26.05 60.87
N GLN A 181 -15.49 25.64 61.50
CA GLN A 181 -15.70 24.24 61.91
C GLN A 181 -15.68 23.29 60.70
N GLN A 182 -16.37 23.63 59.60
CA GLN A 182 -16.41 22.79 58.40
C GLN A 182 -15.04 22.67 57.73
N ILE A 183 -14.26 23.76 57.67
CA ILE A 183 -12.89 23.74 57.15
C ILE A 183 -12.01 22.79 58.00
N LEU A 184 -12.08 22.91 59.34
CA LEU A 184 -11.32 22.06 60.25
C LEU A 184 -11.74 20.58 60.13
N ILE A 185 -13.04 20.30 60.08
CA ILE A 185 -13.56 18.94 59.90
C ILE A 185 -13.03 18.33 58.59
N ARG A 186 -13.03 19.10 57.49
CA ARG A 186 -12.48 18.64 56.21
C ARG A 186 -11.00 18.30 56.31
N GLN A 187 -10.20 19.14 56.96
CA GLN A 187 -8.78 18.90 57.16
C GLN A 187 -8.53 17.64 58.00
N LEU A 188 -9.30 17.44 59.07
CA LEU A 188 -9.21 16.25 59.93
C LEU A 188 -9.61 14.98 59.18
N GLN A 189 -10.68 15.02 58.38
CA GLN A 189 -11.09 13.92 57.52
C GLN A 189 -10.01 13.56 56.49
N GLU A 190 -9.37 14.55 55.87
CA GLU A 190 -8.30 14.34 54.91
C GLU A 190 -7.06 13.71 55.57
N GLN A 191 -6.65 14.22 56.74
CA GLN A 191 -5.55 13.63 57.52
C GLN A 191 -5.87 12.18 57.95
N HIS A 192 -7.09 11.93 58.43
CA HIS A 192 -7.52 10.60 58.84
C HIS A 192 -7.53 9.62 57.67
N TYR A 193 -8.00 10.06 56.49
CA TYR A 193 -7.94 9.26 55.27
C TYR A 193 -6.49 8.93 54.87
N GLN A 194 -5.57 9.90 54.92
CA GLN A 194 -4.15 9.68 54.61
C GLN A 194 -3.52 8.65 55.57
N GLN A 195 -3.78 8.77 56.87
CA GLN A 195 -3.29 7.81 57.88
C GLN A 195 -3.81 6.39 57.60
N TYR A 196 -5.10 6.27 57.32
CA TYR A 196 -5.73 4.98 57.01
C TYR A 196 -5.16 4.35 55.75
N MET A 197 -4.98 5.13 54.67
CA MET A 197 -4.38 4.62 53.43
C MET A 197 -2.93 4.16 53.63
N GLN A 198 -2.16 4.85 54.47
CA GLN A 198 -0.80 4.44 54.81
C GLN A 198 -0.79 3.11 55.59
N GLN A 199 -1.72 2.92 56.52
CA GLN A 199 -1.86 1.66 57.25
C GLN A 199 -2.28 0.51 56.31
N LEU A 200 -3.26 0.74 55.44
CA LEU A 200 -3.68 -0.21 54.42
C LEU A 200 -2.52 -0.67 53.54
N TYR A 201 -1.69 0.28 53.09
CA TYR A 201 -0.51 -0.02 52.27
C TYR A 201 0.50 -0.90 53.00
N GLN A 202 0.79 -0.62 54.28
CA GLN A 202 1.68 -1.46 55.08
C GLN A 202 1.13 -2.89 55.26
N VAL A 203 -0.18 -3.02 55.51
CA VAL A 203 -0.84 -4.33 55.63
C VAL A 203 -0.74 -5.10 54.31
N GLN A 204 -0.98 -4.43 53.18
CA GLN A 204 -0.88 -5.04 51.86
C GLN A 204 0.55 -5.53 51.56
N LEU A 205 1.57 -4.73 51.90
CA LEU A 205 2.98 -5.11 51.73
C LEU A 205 3.35 -6.33 52.58
N ALA A 206 2.96 -6.34 53.85
CA ALA A 206 3.19 -7.47 54.74
C ALA A 206 2.52 -8.75 54.23
N GLN A 207 1.31 -8.63 53.70
CA GLN A 207 0.55 -9.76 53.14
C GLN A 207 1.22 -10.32 51.87
N GLN A 208 1.78 -9.45 51.02
CA GLN A 208 2.55 -9.87 49.84
C GLN A 208 3.83 -10.61 50.22
N GLN A 209 4.60 -10.10 51.20
CA GLN A 209 5.79 -10.77 51.71
C GLN A 209 5.46 -12.15 52.30
N ALA A 210 4.39 -12.25 53.07
CA ALA A 210 3.93 -13.53 53.63
C ALA A 210 3.50 -14.53 52.54
N ALA A 211 2.90 -14.06 51.43
CA ALA A 211 2.52 -14.92 50.31
C ALA A 211 3.75 -15.45 49.55
N LEU A 212 4.77 -14.61 49.34
CA LEU A 212 6.05 -15.01 48.75
C LEU A 212 6.79 -16.02 49.62
N GLN A 213 6.85 -15.79 50.94
CA GLN A 213 7.43 -16.73 51.91
C GLN A 213 6.75 -18.10 51.81
N LYS A 214 5.41 -18.13 51.78
CA LYS A 214 4.65 -19.37 51.62
C LYS A 214 4.91 -20.08 50.30
N GLN A 215 5.14 -19.37 49.20
CA GLN A 215 5.55 -20.00 47.94
C GLN A 215 6.97 -20.59 48.03
N GLN A 216 7.92 -19.88 48.64
CA GLN A 216 9.27 -20.40 48.84
C GLN A 216 9.26 -21.65 49.74
N ASP A 217 8.50 -21.62 50.84
CA ASP A 217 8.33 -22.76 51.73
C ASP A 217 7.66 -23.94 51.01
N ALA A 218 6.71 -23.68 50.11
CA ALA A 218 6.06 -24.70 49.29
C ALA A 218 6.99 -25.30 48.22
N VAL A 219 7.88 -24.50 47.62
CA VAL A 219 8.89 -24.97 46.65
C VAL A 219 9.98 -25.79 47.37
N VAL A 220 10.45 -25.34 48.53
CA VAL A 220 11.43 -26.07 49.36
C VAL A 220 10.84 -27.39 49.87
N ALA A 221 9.56 -27.42 50.23
CA ALA A 221 8.85 -28.65 50.59
C ALA A 221 8.66 -29.61 49.40
N ALA A 222 8.56 -29.09 48.17
CA ALA A 222 8.42 -29.90 46.95
C ALA A 222 9.76 -30.45 46.41
N THR A 223 10.89 -29.77 46.65
CA THR A 223 12.22 -30.21 46.16
C THR A 223 12.96 -31.17 47.09
N GLY A 224 12.41 -31.50 48.26
CA GLY A 224 12.81 -32.65 49.07
C GLY A 224 14.32 -32.87 49.25
N THR A 225 15.04 -31.94 49.89
CA THR A 225 16.39 -32.19 50.42
C THR A 225 16.41 -32.01 51.94
N PRO A 226 16.57 -33.08 52.73
CA PRO A 226 16.81 -32.97 54.16
C PRO A 226 18.31 -32.88 54.41
N LEU A 227 18.77 -31.85 55.13
CA LEU A 227 20.06 -31.93 55.82
C LEU A 227 19.90 -31.46 57.27
N THR A 228 20.02 -32.43 58.17
CA THR A 228 20.18 -32.23 59.61
C THR A 228 21.66 -32.30 60.02
N THR A 229 21.98 -31.59 61.10
CA THR A 229 23.20 -31.67 61.96
C THR A 229 24.41 -30.87 61.46
N ALA A 230 25.18 -30.13 62.28
CA ALA A 230 25.38 -30.14 63.72
C ALA A 230 25.86 -28.77 64.25
N SER A 231 25.52 -28.48 65.52
CA SER A 231 26.21 -27.50 66.36
C SER A 231 27.62 -27.97 66.71
N LYS A 232 28.63 -27.08 66.66
CA LYS A 232 29.82 -27.18 67.52
C LYS A 232 30.47 -25.81 67.75
N VAL A 233 30.57 -25.47 69.03
CA VAL A 233 31.33 -24.36 69.62
C VAL A 233 32.83 -24.69 69.58
N ASN A 234 33.68 -23.74 69.19
CA ASN A 234 34.94 -23.41 69.87
C ASN A 234 35.63 -22.14 69.30
N THR A 235 35.99 -21.23 70.19
CA THR A 235 37.04 -20.17 70.09
C THR A 235 38.23 -20.62 70.99
N PRO A 236 39.46 -20.02 71.03
CA PRO A 236 39.91 -18.69 70.54
C PRO A 236 41.34 -18.52 69.91
N GLY A 237 41.52 -17.45 69.10
CA GLY A 237 42.66 -16.50 68.92
C GLY A 237 44.08 -16.97 68.51
N PRO A 238 45.05 -16.07 68.19
CA PRO A 238 44.99 -14.64 67.80
C PRO A 238 45.85 -14.28 66.54
N GLY A 239 45.72 -13.06 65.99
CA GLY A 239 46.80 -12.45 65.20
C GLY A 239 46.39 -11.69 63.92
N ASP A 240 46.68 -10.39 63.94
CA ASP A 240 46.87 -9.46 62.80
C ASP A 240 45.66 -8.89 62.04
N THR A 241 45.31 -7.66 62.46
CA THR A 241 44.73 -6.57 61.64
C THR A 241 45.85 -5.88 60.84
N PRO A 242 45.64 -4.76 60.11
CA PRO A 242 44.60 -4.36 59.14
C PRO A 242 45.22 -3.71 57.86
N SER A 243 44.48 -3.56 56.75
CA SER A 243 44.66 -2.49 55.71
C SER A 243 43.79 -2.79 54.49
N ILE A 244 42.79 -1.97 54.15
CA ILE A 244 42.81 -0.68 53.43
C ILE A 244 43.14 -0.79 51.93
N ASN A 245 42.29 -0.10 51.17
CA ASN A 245 42.54 0.56 49.89
C ASN A 245 42.08 -0.13 48.60
N GLY A 246 41.53 0.69 47.70
CA GLY A 246 41.44 0.34 46.28
C GLY A 246 40.24 0.90 45.53
N GLN A 247 40.18 2.22 45.36
CA GLN A 247 39.41 2.90 44.31
C GLN A 247 39.56 2.25 42.93
N ALA A 248 38.51 2.32 42.10
CA ALA A 248 38.64 2.76 40.71
C ALA A 248 37.36 3.49 40.27
N SER A 249 37.56 4.76 39.93
CA SER A 249 36.59 5.66 39.31
C SER A 249 36.82 5.68 37.80
N ALA A 250 35.78 6.10 37.06
CA ALA A 250 35.80 6.74 35.75
C ALA A 250 36.23 5.91 34.53
N HIS A 251 35.37 5.83 33.50
CA HIS A 251 35.29 6.90 32.51
C HIS A 251 34.09 6.72 31.57
N ALA A 252 33.49 7.85 31.22
CA ALA A 252 32.52 8.03 30.16
C ALA A 252 33.15 7.83 28.77
N ASP A 253 32.34 7.44 27.78
CA ASP A 253 32.30 8.19 26.52
C ASP A 253 30.99 7.94 25.73
N SER A 254 30.45 9.03 25.19
CA SER A 254 29.36 9.07 24.21
C SER A 254 29.92 8.86 22.80
N PRO A 255 29.05 8.62 21.80
CA PRO A 255 29.18 9.45 20.60
C PRO A 255 27.84 9.95 20.06
N GLU A 256 27.82 11.24 19.78
CA GLU A 256 26.86 11.95 18.94
C GLU A 256 27.02 11.52 17.47
N LYS A 257 25.90 11.51 16.72
CA LYS A 257 25.93 11.46 15.26
C LYS A 257 24.90 12.44 14.71
N GLU A 258 25.40 13.50 14.09
CA GLU A 258 24.67 14.48 13.30
C GLU A 258 24.08 13.87 12.02
N LEU A 259 22.97 14.46 11.56
CA LEU A 259 22.36 14.27 10.24
C LEU A 259 21.91 15.65 9.72
N ASP A 260 22.54 16.08 8.62
CA ASP A 260 22.10 17.16 7.72
C ASP A 260 20.80 16.78 6.98
N PRO A 261 19.99 17.75 6.55
CA PRO A 261 18.99 17.54 5.50
C PRO A 261 19.23 18.39 4.24
N ASP A 262 19.02 17.73 3.09
CA ASP A 262 18.66 18.33 1.78
C ASP A 262 17.25 18.97 1.82
#